data_AF-A0A2N1N5L9-F1
#
_entry.id   AF-A0A2N1N5L9-F1
#
_cell.length_a   1.000
_cell.length_b   1.000
_cell.length_c   1.000
_cell.angle_alpha   90.00
_cell.angle_beta   90.00
_cell.angle_gamma   90.00
#
_symmetry.space_group_name_H-M   'P 1'
#
loop_
_entity.id
_entity.type
_entity.pdbx_description
1 polymer ?
#
loop_
_entity_poly.entity_id
_entity_poly.type
_entity_poly.pdbx_seq_one_letter_code
_entity_poly.pdbx_strand_id
1 'polypeptide(L)'
;MLSNTLTEIDLHKLNRKSAKRLVIKSVKKSHSRKISCIKFITEKGNHNINSNGERGVLHKAFPSCVIGTEIEHLVQDFEPYNGYYLVYINLDYVSRSYKSLIIIIILLLFLLFVIFSLYLYYYYYIY
;
A
#
# COMPACT_ATOMS: atom_id res chain seq x y z
N MET A 1 14.96 -14.77 -15.93
CA MET A 1 14.80 -13.60 -15.04
C MET A 1 13.39 -13.06 -15.21
N LEU A 2 12.69 -12.78 -14.09
CA LEU A 2 11.33 -12.23 -13.94
C LEU A 2 10.14 -13.10 -14.44
N SER A 3 9.84 -14.17 -13.70
CA SER A 3 8.51 -14.81 -13.71
C SER A 3 7.94 -14.84 -12.29
N ASN A 4 7.65 -13.66 -11.73
CA ASN A 4 6.90 -13.53 -10.48
C ASN A 4 5.64 -12.69 -10.76
N THR A 5 4.61 -13.36 -11.28
CA THR A 5 3.18 -13.07 -11.07
C THR A 5 2.74 -11.61 -11.26
N LEU A 6 2.71 -11.13 -12.50
CA LEU A 6 1.97 -9.92 -12.84
C LEU A 6 0.48 -10.16 -12.53
N THR A 7 -0.05 -9.50 -11.50
CA THR A 7 -1.48 -9.60 -11.18
C THR A 7 -2.24 -8.61 -12.04
N GLU A 8 -3.11 -9.10 -12.91
CA GLU A 8 -3.94 -8.27 -13.78
C GLU A 8 -5.36 -8.12 -13.22
N ILE A 9 -5.86 -6.89 -13.22
CA ILE A 9 -7.15 -6.54 -12.60
C ILE A 9 -7.93 -5.66 -13.57
N ASP A 10 -9.07 -6.19 -14.02
CA ASP A 10 -9.95 -5.47 -14.92
C ASP A 10 -10.85 -4.49 -14.14
N LEU A 11 -10.69 -3.20 -14.39
CA LEU A 11 -11.53 -2.13 -13.85
C LEU A 11 -12.53 -1.59 -14.89
N HIS A 12 -12.40 -1.99 -16.15
CA HIS A 12 -13.07 -1.37 -17.30
C HIS A 12 -14.60 -1.29 -17.15
N LYS A 13 -15.24 -2.31 -16.56
CA LYS A 13 -16.70 -2.38 -16.40
C LYS A 13 -17.21 -1.73 -15.11
N LEU A 14 -16.33 -1.12 -14.31
CA LEU A 14 -16.69 -0.58 -13.01
C LEU A 14 -16.90 0.93 -13.09
N ASN A 15 -17.87 1.42 -12.32
CA ASN A 15 -17.95 2.84 -12.04
C ASN A 15 -16.76 3.28 -11.16
N ARG A 16 -16.51 4.60 -11.11
CA ARG A 16 -15.37 5.18 -10.38
C ARG A 16 -15.29 4.76 -8.91
N LYS A 17 -16.42 4.69 -8.20
CA LYS A 17 -16.44 4.31 -6.77
C LYS A 17 -16.06 2.84 -6.58
N SER A 18 -16.63 1.95 -7.39
CA SER A 18 -16.35 0.52 -7.36
C SER A 18 -14.91 0.22 -7.79
N ALA A 19 -14.42 0.90 -8.83
CA ALA A 19 -13.04 0.79 -9.28
C ALA A 19 -12.06 1.21 -8.17
N LYS A 20 -12.29 2.36 -7.53
CA LYS A 20 -11.46 2.83 -6.41
C LYS A 20 -11.40 1.82 -5.27
N ARG A 21 -12.54 1.27 -4.86
CA ARG A 21 -12.59 0.22 -3.81
C ARG A 21 -11.81 -1.02 -4.22
N LEU A 22 -11.90 -1.44 -5.49
CA LEU A 22 -11.19 -2.60 -5.98
C LEU A 22 -9.67 -2.36 -6.03
N VAL A 23 -9.23 -1.18 -6.48
CA VAL A 23 -7.81 -0.77 -6.47
C VAL A 23 -7.25 -0.86 -5.05
N ILE A 24 -7.90 -0.24 -4.08
CA ILE A 24 -7.50 -0.27 -2.66
C ILE A 24 -7.37 -1.69 -2.14
N LYS A 25 -8.41 -2.51 -2.32
CA LYS A 25 -8.41 -3.92 -1.87
C LYS A 25 -7.27 -4.70 -2.51
N SER A 26 -7.00 -4.44 -3.78
CA SER A 26 -6.01 -5.19 -4.56
C SER A 26 -4.58 -4.81 -4.22
N VAL A 27 -4.31 -3.53 -3.98
CA VAL A 27 -3.00 -3.05 -3.51
C VAL A 27 -2.71 -3.63 -2.13
N LYS A 28 -3.65 -3.56 -1.18
CA LYS A 28 -3.47 -4.16 0.17
C LYS A 28 -3.21 -5.67 0.09
N LYS A 29 -3.98 -6.40 -0.72
CA LYS A 29 -3.83 -7.85 -0.92
C LYS A 29 -2.49 -8.21 -1.57
N SER A 30 -2.02 -7.40 -2.51
CA SER A 30 -0.77 -7.67 -3.23
C SER A 30 0.44 -7.34 -2.35
N HIS A 31 0.37 -6.24 -1.59
CA HIS A 31 1.35 -5.90 -0.58
C HIS A 31 1.52 -7.03 0.45
N SER A 32 0.42 -7.58 0.99
CA SER A 32 0.50 -8.69 1.96
C SER A 32 1.07 -9.99 1.36
N ARG A 33 0.93 -10.17 0.04
CA ARG A 33 1.46 -11.32 -0.70
C ARG A 33 2.86 -11.08 -1.28
N LYS A 34 3.48 -9.93 -0.99
CA LYS A 34 4.79 -9.55 -1.55
C LYS A 34 4.83 -9.51 -3.09
N ILE A 35 3.71 -9.14 -3.70
CA ILE A 35 3.61 -8.91 -5.15
C ILE A 35 4.00 -7.45 -5.42
N SER A 36 5.02 -7.24 -6.23
CA SER A 36 5.61 -5.92 -6.47
C SER A 36 4.90 -5.09 -7.54
N CYS A 37 4.10 -5.71 -8.40
CA CYS A 37 3.47 -5.01 -9.53
C CYS A 37 2.05 -5.53 -9.81
N ILE A 38 1.12 -4.60 -10.00
CA ILE A 38 -0.25 -4.88 -10.45
C ILE A 38 -0.49 -4.14 -11.76
N LYS A 39 -1.10 -4.83 -12.74
CA LYS A 39 -1.63 -4.21 -13.96
C LYS A 39 -3.12 -3.97 -13.80
N PHE A 40 -3.55 -2.72 -13.81
CA PHE A 40 -4.96 -2.34 -13.78
C PHE A 40 -5.44 -1.97 -15.19
N ILE A 41 -6.34 -2.76 -15.76
CA ILE A 41 -6.97 -2.44 -17.04
C ILE A 41 -8.05 -1.40 -16.80
N THR A 42 -7.86 -0.19 -17.31
CA THR A 42 -8.77 0.94 -17.14
C THR A 42 -9.61 1.22 -18.38
N GLU A 43 -9.14 0.79 -19.55
CA GLU A 43 -9.86 0.86 -20.82
C GLU A 43 -9.58 -0.38 -21.65
N LYS A 44 -10.53 -0.76 -22.51
CA LYS A 44 -10.35 -1.84 -23.46
C LYS A 44 -10.63 -1.32 -24.87
N GLY A 45 -9.57 -0.86 -25.55
CA GLY A 45 -9.64 -0.42 -26.94
C GLY A 45 -10.48 0.86 -27.16
N ASN A 46 -10.47 1.32 -28.41
CA ASN A 46 -10.95 2.64 -28.85
C ASN A 46 -12.49 2.82 -28.85
N HIS A 47 -13.24 1.89 -28.23
CA HIS A 47 -14.69 1.73 -28.44
C HIS A 47 -15.56 1.93 -27.19
N ASN A 48 -14.99 2.15 -26.01
CA ASN A 48 -15.79 2.23 -24.79
C ASN A 48 -16.04 3.68 -24.36
N ILE A 49 -17.10 4.20 -24.95
CA ILE A 49 -17.86 5.37 -24.50
C ILE A 49 -18.63 4.91 -23.25
N ASN A 50 -18.50 5.60 -22.11
CA ASN A 50 -19.34 5.30 -20.95
C ASN A 50 -20.83 5.57 -21.26
N SER A 51 -21.75 5.19 -20.38
CA SER A 51 -23.19 5.45 -20.54
C SER A 51 -23.56 6.94 -20.76
N ASN A 52 -22.61 7.86 -20.51
CA ASN A 52 -22.76 9.31 -20.62
C ASN A 52 -22.05 9.90 -21.85
N GLY A 53 -21.52 9.10 -22.78
CA GLY A 53 -20.86 9.64 -23.98
C GLY A 53 -19.36 9.93 -23.82
N GLU A 54 -18.77 9.77 -22.63
CA GLU A 54 -17.39 10.15 -22.36
C GLU A 54 -16.43 8.96 -22.50
N ARG A 55 -15.35 9.16 -23.25
CA ARG A 55 -14.26 8.18 -23.39
C ARG A 55 -13.23 8.35 -22.27
N GLY A 56 -12.80 7.24 -21.72
CA GLY A 56 -11.61 7.18 -20.86
C GLY A 56 -11.72 7.86 -19.51
N VAL A 57 -12.94 8.05 -19.00
CA VAL A 57 -13.19 8.68 -17.69
C VAL A 57 -12.47 7.94 -16.57
N LEU A 58 -12.47 6.60 -16.61
CA LEU A 58 -11.82 5.80 -15.58
C LEU A 58 -10.30 5.88 -15.65
N HIS A 59 -9.73 5.88 -16.86
CA HIS A 59 -8.29 6.01 -17.06
C HIS A 59 -7.77 7.37 -16.59
N LYS A 60 -8.48 8.45 -16.93
CA LYS A 60 -8.16 9.81 -16.44
C LYS A 60 -8.36 9.96 -14.94
N ALA A 61 -9.35 9.28 -14.37
CA ALA A 61 -9.63 9.32 -12.94
C ALA A 61 -8.77 8.35 -12.11
N PHE A 62 -8.01 7.46 -12.74
CA PHE A 62 -7.24 6.42 -12.06
C PHE A 62 -6.27 6.98 -11.00
N PRO A 63 -5.50 8.07 -11.26
CA PRO A 63 -4.62 8.63 -10.23
C PRO A 63 -5.34 8.99 -8.92
N SER A 64 -6.59 9.43 -8.97
CA SER A 64 -7.42 9.72 -7.77
C SER A 64 -7.87 8.48 -6.97
N CYS A 65 -7.63 7.29 -7.51
CA CYS A 65 -7.80 6.02 -6.81
C CYS A 65 -6.58 5.66 -5.98
N VAL A 66 -5.43 6.30 -6.21
CA VAL A 66 -4.15 6.07 -5.52
C VAL A 66 -3.75 7.27 -4.67
N ILE A 67 -3.64 8.46 -5.28
CA ILE A 67 -3.21 9.69 -4.60
C ILE A 67 -4.27 10.17 -3.61
N GLY A 68 -3.85 10.59 -2.42
CA GLY A 68 -4.72 11.07 -1.35
C GLY A 68 -5.60 9.96 -0.77
N THR A 69 -5.16 8.71 -0.87
CA THR A 69 -5.89 7.55 -0.34
C THR A 69 -5.07 6.80 0.69
N GLU A 70 -5.74 5.97 1.48
CA GLU A 70 -5.11 5.12 2.50
C GLU A 70 -4.08 4.13 1.96
N ILE A 71 -3.94 3.95 0.64
CA ILE A 71 -2.95 3.06 0.04
C ILE A 71 -1.76 3.80 -0.55
N GLU A 72 -1.74 5.14 -0.51
CA GLU A 72 -0.70 5.96 -1.15
C GLU A 72 0.69 5.56 -0.66
N HIS A 73 0.87 5.37 0.65
CA HIS A 73 2.13 4.94 1.25
C HIS A 73 2.55 3.50 0.89
N LEU A 74 1.63 2.67 0.39
CA LEU A 74 1.91 1.31 -0.08
C LEU A 74 2.30 1.29 -1.57
N VAL A 75 2.11 2.39 -2.29
CA VAL A 75 2.45 2.50 -3.71
C VAL A 75 3.78 3.25 -3.82
N GLN A 76 4.75 2.65 -4.50
CA GLN A 76 6.02 3.28 -4.80
C GLN A 76 5.88 4.22 -6.00
N ASP A 77 5.24 3.75 -7.06
CA ASP A 77 5.00 4.52 -8.28
C ASP A 77 3.84 3.90 -9.08
N PHE A 78 3.31 4.65 -10.05
CA PHE A 78 2.40 4.12 -11.05
C PHE A 78 2.62 4.77 -12.43
N GLU A 79 2.62 3.93 -13.46
CA GLU A 79 2.87 4.37 -14.84
C GLU A 79 1.62 4.19 -15.71
N PRO A 80 1.19 5.25 -16.43
CA PRO A 80 0.10 5.16 -17.40
C PRO A 80 0.56 4.51 -18.70
N TYR A 81 -0.28 3.66 -19.26
CA TYR A 81 -0.15 3.09 -20.60
C TYR A 81 -1.50 3.17 -21.33
N ASN A 82 -1.50 2.96 -22.65
CA ASN A 82 -2.74 2.96 -23.42
C ASN A 82 -3.70 1.85 -22.93
N GLY A 83 -4.72 2.27 -22.20
CA GLY A 83 -5.79 1.43 -21.64
C GLY A 83 -5.49 0.74 -20.31
N TYR A 84 -4.31 0.94 -19.70
CA TYR A 84 -4.01 0.37 -18.40
C TYR A 84 -3.01 1.20 -17.59
N TYR A 85 -2.88 0.87 -16.32
CA TYR A 85 -1.82 1.38 -15.44
C TYR A 85 -1.01 0.22 -14.86
N LEU A 86 0.30 0.41 -14.77
CA LEU A 86 1.13 -0.42 -13.88
C LEU A 86 1.26 0.29 -12.55
N VAL A 87 1.06 -0.43 -11.45
CA VAL A 87 1.20 0.09 -10.09
C VAL A 87 2.25 -0.73 -9.39
N TYR A 88 3.32 -0.06 -8.97
CA TYR A 88 4.44 -0.64 -8.25
C TYR A 88 4.22 -0.49 -6.76
N ILE A 89 4.33 -1.60 -6.04
CA ILE A 89 4.03 -1.68 -4.60
C ILE A 89 5.31 -1.56 -3.81
N ASN A 90 5.31 -0.68 -2.82
CA ASN A 90 6.39 -0.53 -1.86
C ASN A 90 6.35 -1.67 -0.84
N LEU A 91 7.09 -2.74 -1.11
CA LEU A 91 7.16 -3.92 -0.22
C LEU A 91 7.98 -3.67 1.06
N ASP A 92 8.82 -2.64 1.06
CA ASP A 92 9.71 -2.32 2.17
C ASP A 92 9.04 -1.47 3.25
N TYR A 93 7.89 -0.85 2.94
CA TYR A 93 7.17 0.03 3.86
C TYR A 93 6.85 -0.64 5.20
N VAL A 94 6.31 -1.85 5.15
CA VAL A 94 6.01 -2.63 6.36
C VAL A 94 7.29 -2.92 7.14
N SER A 95 8.36 -3.36 6.47
CA SER A 95 9.62 -3.67 7.16
C SER A 95 10.19 -2.45 7.90
N ARG A 96 10.03 -1.24 7.34
CA ARG A 96 10.50 0.02 7.94
C ARG A 96 9.70 0.38 9.19
N SER A 97 8.38 0.27 9.14
CA SER A 97 7.50 0.58 10.27
C SER A 97 7.68 -0.39 11.44
N TYR A 98 7.79 -1.69 11.18
CA TYR A 98 8.03 -2.68 12.25
C TYR A 98 9.41 -2.54 12.89
N LYS A 99 10.46 -2.25 12.12
CA LYS A 99 11.79 -1.97 12.68
C LYS A 99 11.76 -0.79 13.65
N SER A 100 11.06 0.30 13.29
CA SER A 100 10.91 1.46 14.17
C SER A 100 10.16 1.13 15.46
N LEU A 101 9.06 0.37 15.37
CA LEU A 101 8.30 -0.05 16.55
C LEU A 101 9.11 -0.97 17.48
N ILE A 102 9.87 -1.90 16.91
CA ILE A 102 10.75 -2.79 17.68
C ILE A 102 11.80 -1.97 18.44
N ILE A 103 12.41 -0.96 17.81
CA ILE A 103 13.38 -0.08 18.48
C ILE A 103 12.72 0.66 19.66
N ILE A 104 11.51 1.19 19.49
CA ILE A 104 10.78 1.87 20.56
C ILE A 104 10.48 0.91 21.72
N ILE A 105 10.05 -0.33 21.43
CA ILE A 105 9.79 -1.34 22.46
C ILE A 105 11.07 -1.69 23.22
N ILE A 106 12.20 -1.87 22.52
CA ILE A 106 13.49 -2.14 23.15
C ILE A 106 13.90 -1.00 24.09
N LEU A 107 13.73 0.26 23.66
CA LEU A 107 14.02 1.44 24.49
C LEU A 107 13.14 1.50 25.74
N LEU A 108 11.85 1.18 25.62
CA LEU A 108 10.93 1.12 26.76
C LEU A 108 11.30 0.02 27.77
N LEU A 109 11.66 -1.17 27.27
CA LEU A 109 12.13 -2.27 28.12
C LEU A 109 13.44 -1.92 28.83
N PHE A 110 14.37 -1.25 28.14
CA PHE A 110 15.61 -0.77 28.75
C PHE A 110 15.34 0.26 29.85
N LEU A 111 14.44 1.22 29.62
CA LEU A 111 14.05 2.20 30.63
C LEU A 111 13.45 1.53 31.87
N LEU A 112 12.54 0.56 31.69
CA LEU A 112 11.96 -0.22 32.78
C LEU A 112 13.02 -0.98 33.57
N PHE A 113 14.00 -1.58 32.88
CA PHE A 113 15.12 -2.25 33.52
C PHE A 113 15.95 -1.29 34.38
N VAL A 114 16.28 -0.09 33.88
CA VAL A 114 17.02 0.94 34.64
C VAL A 114 16.23 1.37 35.89
N ILE A 115 14.93 1.62 35.76
CA ILE A 115 14.06 1.99 36.90
C ILE A 115 14.04 0.87 37.94
N PHE A 116 13.91 -0.39 37.50
CA PHE A 116 13.92 -1.55 38.39
C PHE A 116 15.27 -1.71 39.10
N SER A 117 16.39 -1.55 38.39
CA SER A 117 17.73 -1.58 39.00
C SER A 117 17.93 -0.47 40.03
N LEU A 118 17.46 0.75 39.75
CA LEU A 118 17.52 1.86 40.70
C LEU A 118 16.65 1.60 41.94
N TYR A 119 15.46 1.02 41.75
CA TYR A 119 14.59 0.62 42.86
C TYR A 119 15.27 -0.42 43.76
N LEU A 120 15.87 -1.46 43.18
CA LEU A 120 16.62 -2.46 43.95
C LEU A 120 17.82 -1.86 44.68
N TYR A 121 18.56 -0.96 44.02
CA TYR A 121 19.68 -0.25 44.64
C TYR A 121 19.23 0.60 45.82
N TYR A 122 18.15 1.38 45.66
CA TYR A 122 17.57 2.18 46.73
C TYR A 122 17.08 1.31 47.89
N TYR A 123 16.41 0.19 47.59
CA TYR A 123 15.93 -0.75 48.59
C TYR A 123 17.09 -1.34 49.40
N TYR A 124 18.14 -1.81 48.72
CA TYR A 124 19.33 -2.40 49.37
C TYR A 124 20.14 -1.41 50.22
N TYR A 125 20.14 -0.13 49.87
CA TYR A 125 20.95 0.86 50.60
C TYR A 125 20.23 1.44 51.83
N ILE A 126 18.90 1.37 51.85
CA ILE A 126 18.08 1.95 52.94
C ILE A 126 17.60 0.89 53.93
N TYR A 127 17.38 -0.34 53.49
CA TYR A 127 16.97 -1.47 54.31
C TYR A 127 18.07 -2.51 54.39
#